data_AF-Q4D5W0-F1
#
_entry.id   AF-Q4D5W0-F1
#
_cell.length_a   1.000
_cell.length_b   1.000
_cell.length_c   1.000
_cell.angle_alpha   90.00
_cell.angle_beta   90.00
_cell.angle_gamma   90.00
#
_symmetry.space_group_name_H-M   'P 1'
#
loop_
_entity.id
_entity.type
_entity.pdbx_description
1 polymer ?
#
loop_
_entity_poly.entity_id
_entity_poly.type
_entity_poly.pdbx_seq_one_letter_code
_entity_poly.pdbx_strand_id
1 'polypeptide(L)'
;MHHKMQVFQQFMVLLLLVFCQFLCFVSADDGATRAALRRLREAVTQHDVEEVKRVIRDKSLQPSVALRTPPPLYWVANERTDSENLARITQILLDHFGESNYDYDMYHPLTRAAHHHLGGVMATLLNWPDTIREVHAKYLWCEDLASLPESVRVVITPESPKCFRDFVRVVEFERSELTAAARRHQRGAENVAVEEFEWSDPFLSPPPGKKPSMKHFVMNPRAFADFSEAITYYFLGEWAPLFTFIYSAIVLTFGCMACGVYFVASRRGR
;
A
#
# COMPACT_ATOMS: atom_id res chain seq x y z
N MET A 1 39.99 36.03 16.22
CA MET A 1 39.06 34.96 16.66
C MET A 1 37.64 35.13 16.10
N HIS A 2 37.09 36.35 16.06
CA HIS A 2 35.73 36.62 15.56
C HIS A 2 35.41 36.07 14.16
N HIS A 3 36.31 36.25 13.18
CA HIS A 3 36.01 35.88 11.79
C HIS A 3 35.78 34.36 11.58
N LYS A 4 36.47 33.50 12.33
CA LYS A 4 36.33 32.03 12.24
C LYS A 4 35.02 31.54 12.87
N MET A 5 34.57 32.19 13.94
CA MET A 5 33.32 31.84 14.63
C MET A 5 32.11 32.21 13.77
N GLN A 6 32.21 33.32 13.03
CA GLN A 6 31.18 33.79 12.11
C GLN A 6 30.97 32.83 10.92
N VAL A 7 32.05 32.29 10.33
CA VAL A 7 31.95 31.31 9.23
C VAL A 7 31.31 30.00 9.71
N PHE A 8 31.66 29.53 10.90
CA PHE A 8 31.06 28.31 11.46
C PHE A 8 29.56 28.48 11.75
N GLN A 9 29.16 29.62 12.33
CA GLN A 9 27.75 29.93 12.55
C GLN A 9 26.98 30.04 11.23
N GLN A 10 27.55 30.70 10.21
CA GLN A 10 26.93 30.79 8.88
C GLN A 10 26.76 29.40 8.24
N PHE A 11 27.76 28.53 8.36
CA PHE A 11 27.67 27.17 7.82
C PHE A 11 26.63 26.31 8.55
N MET A 12 26.56 26.40 9.88
CA MET A 12 25.53 25.71 10.67
C MET A 12 24.13 26.22 10.35
N VAL A 13 23.94 27.54 10.21
CA VAL A 13 22.66 28.13 9.79
C VAL A 13 22.28 27.67 8.39
N LEU A 14 23.24 27.61 7.45
CA LEU A 14 22.99 27.12 6.09
C LEU A 14 22.57 25.65 6.10
N LEU A 15 23.26 24.79 6.86
CA LEU A 15 22.89 23.38 7.04
C LEU A 15 21.49 23.23 7.66
N LEU A 16 21.16 24.06 8.65
CA LEU A 16 19.85 24.06 9.30
C LEU A 16 18.75 24.51 8.32
N LEU A 17 19.01 25.51 7.49
CA LEU A 17 18.08 25.98 6.46
C LEU A 17 17.85 24.91 5.39
N VAL A 18 18.92 24.26 4.90
CA VAL A 18 18.80 23.13 3.95
C VAL A 18 18.02 21.98 4.58
N PHE A 19 18.29 21.65 5.85
CA PHE A 19 17.57 20.62 6.59
C PHE A 19 16.08 20.96 6.76
N CYS A 20 15.76 22.21 7.13
CA CYS A 20 14.38 22.67 7.23
C CYS A 20 13.66 22.63 5.88
N GLN A 21 14.33 23.00 4.79
CA GLN A 21 13.73 22.88 3.46
C GLN A 21 13.46 21.42 3.09
N PHE A 22 14.42 20.52 3.34
CA PHE A 22 14.23 19.09 3.08
C PHE A 22 13.05 18.50 3.87
N LEU A 23 12.85 18.91 5.12
CA LEU A 23 11.69 18.50 5.93
C LEU A 23 10.37 19.10 5.44
N CYS A 24 10.39 20.34 4.93
CA CYS A 24 9.19 20.96 4.34
C CYS A 24 8.83 20.39 2.97
N PHE A 25 9.78 19.80 2.24
CA PHE A 25 9.55 19.20 0.92
C PHE A 25 9.03 17.75 0.98
N VAL A 26 9.04 17.08 2.13
CA VAL A 26 8.20 15.88 2.31
C VAL A 26 6.75 16.35 2.26
N SER A 27 6.14 16.20 1.08
CA SER A 27 4.92 16.91 0.70
C SER A 27 3.87 16.87 1.82
N ALA A 28 3.39 18.05 2.22
CA ALA A 28 2.32 18.15 3.21
C ALA A 28 1.08 17.33 2.78
N ASP A 29 0.92 17.11 1.47
CA ASP A 29 -0.17 16.37 0.85
C ASP A 29 -0.06 14.85 1.06
N ASP A 30 1.16 14.28 1.01
CA ASP A 30 1.39 12.87 1.35
C ASP A 30 1.10 12.60 2.83
N GLY A 31 1.44 13.55 3.70
CA GLY A 31 1.14 13.48 5.13
C GLY A 31 -0.36 13.44 5.40
N ALA A 32 -1.12 14.33 4.76
CA ALA A 32 -2.57 14.40 4.87
C ALA A 32 -3.24 13.11 4.34
N THR A 33 -2.82 12.64 3.17
CA THR A 33 -3.35 11.42 2.54
C THR A 33 -3.11 10.17 3.41
N ARG A 34 -1.88 10.00 3.92
CA ARG A 34 -1.57 8.89 4.84
C ARG A 34 -2.35 8.97 6.14
N ALA A 35 -2.50 10.17 6.70
CA ALA A 35 -3.30 10.38 7.89
C ALA A 35 -4.77 10.00 7.65
N ALA A 36 -5.32 10.35 6.49
CA ALA A 36 -6.69 10.01 6.14
C ALA A 36 -6.89 8.51 5.86
N LEU A 37 -5.95 7.85 5.18
CA LEU A 37 -5.98 6.39 5.00
C LEU A 37 -5.89 5.63 6.32
N ARG A 38 -5.06 6.11 7.25
CA ARG A 38 -5.00 5.56 8.61
C ARG A 38 -6.32 5.75 9.34
N ARG A 39 -6.92 6.93 9.23
CA ARG A 39 -8.22 7.26 9.82
C ARG A 39 -9.35 6.39 9.24
N LEU A 40 -9.34 6.13 7.94
CA LEU A 40 -10.26 5.20 7.28
C LEU A 40 -10.11 3.78 7.83
N ARG A 41 -8.87 3.29 7.95
CA ARG A 41 -8.59 1.97 8.52
C ARG A 41 -9.04 1.87 9.98
N GLU A 42 -8.76 2.89 10.79
CA GLU A 42 -9.20 2.94 12.19
C GLU A 42 -10.73 2.95 12.28
N ALA A 43 -11.42 3.70 11.41
CA ALA A 43 -12.87 3.72 11.34
C ALA A 43 -13.47 2.36 10.95
N VAL A 44 -12.84 1.63 10.01
CA VAL A 44 -13.23 0.25 9.67
C VAL A 44 -13.10 -0.65 10.89
N THR A 45 -11.97 -0.63 11.60
CA THR A 45 -11.73 -1.46 12.79
C THR A 45 -12.64 -1.09 13.98
N GLN A 46 -13.04 0.17 14.09
CA GLN A 46 -14.02 0.61 15.11
C GLN A 46 -15.48 0.40 14.70
N HIS A 47 -15.71 -0.10 13.47
CA HIS A 47 -17.03 -0.24 12.86
C HIS A 47 -17.80 1.11 12.85
N ASP A 48 -17.08 2.22 12.65
CA ASP A 48 -17.64 3.58 12.60
C ASP A 48 -18.08 3.93 11.18
N VAL A 49 -19.36 3.67 10.91
CA VAL A 49 -20.00 3.89 9.61
C VAL A 49 -19.94 5.36 9.18
N GLU A 50 -20.15 6.30 10.11
CA GLU A 50 -20.24 7.72 9.78
C GLU A 50 -18.86 8.29 9.45
N GLU A 51 -17.85 7.86 10.17
CA GLU A 51 -16.47 8.23 9.88
C GLU A 51 -15.98 7.65 8.54
N VAL A 52 -16.31 6.40 8.23
CA VAL A 52 -16.04 5.80 6.91
C VAL A 52 -16.70 6.60 5.79
N LYS A 53 -18.00 6.94 5.92
CA LYS A 53 -18.70 7.80 4.94
C LYS A 53 -18.03 9.16 4.78
N ARG A 54 -17.62 9.77 5.90
CA ARG A 54 -16.98 11.09 5.91
C ARG A 54 -15.66 11.07 5.15
N VAL A 55 -14.83 10.05 5.34
CA VAL A 55 -13.53 9.93 4.66
C VAL A 55 -13.69 9.57 3.19
N ILE A 56 -14.61 8.66 2.83
CA ILE A 56 -14.81 8.22 1.43
C ILE A 56 -15.42 9.31 0.54
N ARG A 57 -16.25 10.19 1.10
CA ARG A 57 -16.84 11.33 0.37
C ARG A 57 -15.82 12.40 -0.01
N ASP A 58 -14.64 12.37 0.58
CA ASP A 58 -13.55 13.27 0.21
C ASP A 58 -12.96 12.86 -1.14
N LYS A 59 -13.34 13.59 -2.20
CA LYS A 59 -12.89 13.32 -3.58
C LYS A 59 -11.36 13.36 -3.74
N SER A 60 -10.65 14.09 -2.87
CA SER A 60 -9.18 14.15 -2.93
C SER A 60 -8.53 12.81 -2.58
N LEU A 61 -9.19 12.01 -1.74
CA LEU A 61 -8.67 10.72 -1.27
C LEU A 61 -9.05 9.55 -2.18
N GLN A 62 -10.07 9.69 -3.02
CA GLN A 62 -10.58 8.58 -3.84
C GLN A 62 -9.49 7.88 -4.66
N PRO A 63 -8.58 8.59 -5.37
CA PRO A 63 -7.51 7.92 -6.12
C PRO A 63 -6.56 7.13 -5.20
N SER A 64 -6.19 7.71 -4.06
CA SER A 64 -5.27 7.09 -3.10
C SER A 64 -5.88 5.88 -2.40
N VAL A 65 -7.19 5.89 -2.17
CA VAL A 65 -7.93 4.76 -1.59
C VAL A 65 -8.15 3.67 -2.65
N ALA A 66 -8.53 4.03 -3.87
CA ALA A 66 -8.79 3.09 -4.96
C ALA A 66 -7.52 2.34 -5.39
N LEU A 67 -6.37 3.02 -5.40
CA LEU A 67 -5.07 2.42 -5.73
C LEU A 67 -4.39 1.78 -4.52
N ARG A 68 -5.06 1.72 -3.36
CA ARG A 68 -4.46 1.17 -2.15
C ARG A 68 -4.35 -0.36 -2.24
N THR A 69 -3.26 -0.86 -1.71
CA THR A 69 -2.90 -2.27 -1.72
C THR A 69 -2.54 -2.69 -0.28
N PRO A 70 -3.28 -3.61 0.37
CA PRO A 70 -4.56 -4.20 -0.07
C PRO A 70 -5.68 -3.16 -0.25
N PRO A 71 -6.69 -3.45 -1.08
CA PRO A 71 -7.87 -2.62 -1.21
C PRO A 71 -8.68 -2.59 0.11
N PRO A 72 -9.45 -1.52 0.39
CA PRO A 72 -10.18 -1.37 1.65
C PRO A 72 -11.14 -2.52 1.99
N LEU A 73 -11.73 -3.19 0.99
CA LEU A 73 -12.61 -4.37 1.22
C LEU A 73 -11.90 -5.49 1.97
N TYR A 74 -10.58 -5.64 1.76
CA TYR A 74 -9.78 -6.61 2.51
C TYR A 74 -9.71 -6.27 4.00
N TRP A 75 -9.70 -4.97 4.37
CA TRP A 75 -9.67 -4.56 5.78
C TRP A 75 -10.93 -5.02 6.50
N VAL A 76 -12.09 -4.84 5.88
CA VAL A 76 -13.38 -5.30 6.41
C VAL A 76 -13.41 -6.82 6.54
N ALA A 77 -12.98 -7.55 5.50
CA ALA A 77 -12.96 -9.00 5.54
C ALA A 77 -11.98 -9.59 6.57
N ASN A 78 -10.96 -8.83 6.98
CA ASN A 78 -9.98 -9.25 7.97
C ASN A 78 -10.39 -8.93 9.42
N GLU A 79 -11.52 -8.26 9.64
CA GLU A 79 -12.07 -8.08 10.99
C GLU A 79 -12.49 -9.41 11.61
N ARG A 80 -12.52 -9.49 12.94
CA ARG A 80 -12.81 -10.73 13.69
C ARG A 80 -14.19 -10.75 14.35
N THR A 81 -14.92 -9.65 14.28
CA THR A 81 -16.22 -9.50 14.94
C THR A 81 -17.24 -9.11 13.90
N ASP A 82 -18.29 -9.91 13.76
CA ASP A 82 -19.38 -9.57 12.88
C ASP A 82 -20.26 -8.47 13.51
N SER A 83 -20.75 -7.54 12.70
CA SER A 83 -21.72 -6.54 13.14
C SER A 83 -22.47 -5.94 11.96
N GLU A 84 -23.66 -5.42 12.24
CA GLU A 84 -24.46 -4.69 11.24
C GLU A 84 -23.70 -3.48 10.67
N ASN A 85 -22.94 -2.77 11.52
CA ASN A 85 -22.13 -1.64 11.09
C ASN A 85 -21.02 -2.05 10.13
N LEU A 86 -20.39 -3.20 10.36
CA LEU A 86 -19.36 -3.74 9.47
C LEU A 86 -19.96 -4.09 8.10
N ALA A 87 -21.14 -4.71 8.07
CA ALA A 87 -21.86 -4.99 6.82
C ALA A 87 -22.25 -3.70 6.06
N ARG A 88 -22.68 -2.65 6.78
CA ARG A 88 -22.95 -1.32 6.19
C ARG A 88 -21.68 -0.68 5.62
N ILE A 89 -20.54 -0.83 6.31
CA ILE A 89 -19.23 -0.37 5.81
C ILE A 89 -18.85 -1.12 4.52
N THR A 90 -19.03 -2.44 4.46
CA THR A 90 -18.82 -3.24 3.24
C THR A 90 -19.64 -2.68 2.08
N GLN A 91 -20.93 -2.42 2.29
CA GLN A 91 -21.80 -1.85 1.25
C GLN A 91 -21.27 -0.51 0.74
N ILE A 92 -20.88 0.39 1.65
CA ILE A 92 -20.33 1.70 1.28
C ILE A 92 -19.06 1.55 0.44
N LEU A 93 -18.18 0.61 0.80
CA LEU A 93 -16.95 0.36 0.03
C LEU A 93 -17.26 -0.19 -1.36
N LEU A 94 -18.20 -1.14 -1.48
CA LEU A 94 -18.64 -1.68 -2.78
C LEU A 94 -19.26 -0.58 -3.65
N ASP A 95 -20.10 0.29 -3.09
CA ASP A 95 -20.74 1.37 -3.83
C ASP A 95 -19.73 2.37 -4.43
N HIS A 96 -18.59 2.58 -3.76
CA HIS A 96 -17.59 3.57 -4.18
C HIS A 96 -16.43 2.99 -5.01
N PHE A 97 -16.01 1.75 -4.72
CA PHE A 97 -14.82 1.14 -5.32
C PHE A 97 -15.11 -0.11 -6.14
N GLY A 98 -16.35 -0.62 -6.10
CA GLY A 98 -16.72 -1.90 -6.70
C GLY A 98 -16.20 -3.09 -5.92
N GLU A 99 -16.38 -4.28 -6.49
CA GLU A 99 -15.91 -5.53 -5.90
C GLU A 99 -14.42 -5.79 -6.19
N SER A 100 -13.73 -6.41 -5.23
CA SER A 100 -12.35 -6.87 -5.36
C SER A 100 -12.32 -8.40 -5.50
N ASN A 101 -12.72 -8.88 -6.68
CA ASN A 101 -12.70 -10.30 -7.05
C ASN A 101 -11.29 -10.90 -7.26
N TYR A 102 -10.23 -10.18 -6.87
CA TYR A 102 -8.87 -10.67 -6.96
C TYR A 102 -8.29 -10.96 -5.57
N ASP A 103 -7.44 -11.97 -5.54
CA ASP A 103 -6.82 -12.52 -4.33
C ASP A 103 -5.65 -11.61 -3.92
N TYR A 104 -5.81 -10.79 -2.87
CA TYR A 104 -4.69 -9.99 -2.36
C TYR A 104 -3.87 -10.80 -1.35
N ASP A 105 -2.59 -11.02 -1.64
CA ASP A 105 -1.73 -11.89 -0.83
C ASP A 105 -2.38 -13.24 -0.53
N MET A 106 -3.08 -13.79 -1.53
CA MET A 106 -3.70 -15.09 -1.41
C MET A 106 -4.96 -15.12 -0.51
N TYR A 107 -5.60 -13.97 -0.25
CA TYR A 107 -6.88 -13.91 0.48
C TYR A 107 -7.98 -13.08 -0.22
N HIS A 108 -8.92 -13.77 -0.87
CA HIS A 108 -10.15 -13.22 -1.44
C HIS A 108 -11.09 -12.72 -0.32
N PRO A 109 -11.70 -11.53 -0.41
CA PRO A 109 -12.56 -10.98 0.65
C PRO A 109 -13.64 -11.94 1.13
N LEU A 110 -14.34 -12.62 0.22
CA LEU A 110 -15.37 -13.60 0.62
C LEU A 110 -14.78 -14.82 1.34
N THR A 111 -13.59 -15.30 0.92
CA THR A 111 -12.94 -16.43 1.61
C THR A 111 -12.52 -16.03 3.03
N ARG A 112 -12.00 -14.81 3.19
CA ARG A 112 -11.59 -14.30 4.49
C ARG A 112 -12.79 -14.06 5.41
N ALA A 113 -13.87 -13.49 4.87
CA ALA A 113 -15.12 -13.29 5.61
C ALA A 113 -15.74 -14.62 6.06
N ALA A 114 -15.67 -15.66 5.23
CA ALA A 114 -16.10 -17.01 5.60
C ALA A 114 -15.26 -17.60 6.75
N HIS A 115 -13.94 -17.48 6.67
CA HIS A 115 -13.03 -17.95 7.72
C HIS A 115 -13.26 -17.26 9.07
N HIS A 116 -13.62 -15.97 9.05
CA HIS A 116 -13.89 -15.19 10.26
C HIS A 116 -15.38 -15.21 10.67
N HIS A 117 -16.22 -15.98 9.98
CA HIS A 117 -17.67 -16.05 10.20
C HIS A 117 -18.38 -14.67 10.20
N LEU A 118 -17.97 -13.77 9.30
CA LEU A 118 -18.57 -12.44 9.16
C LEU A 118 -19.86 -12.51 8.33
N GLY A 119 -20.92 -13.07 8.91
CA GLY A 119 -22.18 -13.37 8.22
C GLY A 119 -22.80 -12.16 7.50
N GLY A 120 -22.81 -10.99 8.16
CA GLY A 120 -23.29 -9.75 7.55
C GLY A 120 -22.46 -9.32 6.35
N VAL A 121 -21.13 -9.37 6.46
CA VAL A 121 -20.20 -9.05 5.37
C VAL A 121 -20.36 -10.02 4.20
N MET A 122 -20.46 -11.32 4.47
CA MET A 122 -20.69 -12.34 3.45
C MET A 122 -21.99 -12.12 2.70
N ALA A 123 -23.09 -11.82 3.40
CA ALA A 123 -24.37 -11.53 2.79
C ALA A 123 -24.30 -10.29 1.87
N THR A 124 -23.62 -9.23 2.32
CA THR A 124 -23.41 -8.02 1.50
C THR A 124 -22.60 -8.31 0.24
N LEU A 125 -21.50 -9.03 0.35
CA LEU A 125 -20.68 -9.44 -0.80
C LEU A 125 -21.49 -10.31 -1.78
N LEU A 126 -22.21 -11.32 -1.29
CA LEU A 126 -22.95 -12.25 -2.15
C LEU A 126 -24.17 -11.62 -2.86
N ASN A 127 -24.70 -10.53 -2.31
CA ASN A 127 -25.75 -9.73 -2.94
C ASN A 127 -25.21 -8.79 -4.03
N TRP A 128 -23.90 -8.55 -4.08
CA TRP A 128 -23.30 -7.73 -5.12
C TRP A 128 -23.24 -8.50 -6.45
N PRO A 129 -23.64 -7.90 -7.59
CA PRO A 129 -23.83 -8.64 -8.85
C PRO A 129 -22.59 -9.34 -9.40
N ASP A 130 -21.42 -8.72 -9.24
CA ASP A 130 -20.19 -9.19 -9.89
C ASP A 130 -19.37 -10.15 -9.00
N THR A 131 -19.78 -10.40 -7.77
CA THR A 131 -18.98 -11.17 -6.81
C THR A 131 -18.83 -12.63 -7.20
N ILE A 132 -17.58 -13.09 -7.30
CA ILE A 132 -17.27 -14.49 -7.58
C ILE A 132 -17.67 -15.31 -6.36
N ARG A 133 -18.65 -16.20 -6.53
CA ARG A 133 -19.26 -17.02 -5.47
C ARG A 133 -18.45 -18.28 -5.19
N GLU A 134 -17.14 -18.12 -5.08
CA GLU A 134 -16.18 -19.19 -4.80
C GLU A 134 -15.29 -18.81 -3.61
N VAL A 135 -14.91 -19.82 -2.82
CA VAL A 135 -13.95 -19.66 -1.72
C VAL A 135 -12.87 -20.74 -1.78
N HIS A 136 -11.64 -20.41 -1.39
CA HIS A 136 -10.54 -21.37 -1.41
C HIS A 136 -10.52 -22.25 -0.14
N ALA A 137 -10.75 -23.56 -0.28
CA ALA A 137 -10.73 -24.50 0.84
C ALA A 137 -9.42 -24.50 1.64
N LYS A 138 -8.29 -24.22 0.99
CA LYS A 138 -6.97 -24.25 1.65
C LYS A 138 -6.79 -23.17 2.72
N TYR A 139 -7.63 -22.13 2.76
CA TYR A 139 -7.62 -21.11 3.80
C TYR A 139 -8.76 -21.24 4.81
N LEU A 140 -9.61 -22.24 4.64
CA LEU A 140 -10.72 -22.50 5.52
C LEU A 140 -10.41 -23.69 6.42
N TRP A 141 -11.02 -23.71 7.59
CA TRP A 141 -11.05 -24.85 8.48
C TRP A 141 -12.32 -25.67 8.24
N CYS A 142 -12.33 -26.92 8.73
CA CYS A 142 -13.49 -27.79 8.57
C CYS A 142 -14.74 -27.24 9.26
N GLU A 143 -14.57 -26.44 10.31
CA GLU A 143 -15.65 -25.77 11.05
C GLU A 143 -16.34 -24.70 10.19
N ASP A 144 -15.60 -24.04 9.29
CA ASP A 144 -16.09 -22.97 8.40
C ASP A 144 -17.16 -23.48 7.44
N LEU A 145 -17.13 -24.77 7.08
CA LEU A 145 -18.10 -25.41 6.17
C LEU A 145 -19.55 -25.19 6.59
N ALA A 146 -19.84 -25.21 7.90
CA ALA A 146 -21.20 -25.06 8.42
C ALA A 146 -21.77 -23.65 8.20
N SER A 147 -20.88 -22.66 8.03
CA SER A 147 -21.26 -21.25 7.84
C SER A 147 -21.33 -20.83 6.36
N LEU A 148 -20.93 -21.69 5.43
CA LEU A 148 -20.92 -21.37 4.01
C LEU A 148 -22.34 -21.38 3.41
N PRO A 149 -22.82 -20.26 2.84
CA PRO A 149 -24.10 -20.20 2.16
C PRO A 149 -24.21 -21.20 1.01
N GLU A 150 -25.45 -21.60 0.68
CA GLU A 150 -25.71 -22.59 -0.35
C GLU A 150 -25.24 -22.17 -1.75
N SER A 151 -25.21 -20.86 -2.01
CA SER A 151 -24.78 -20.30 -3.29
C SER A 151 -23.26 -20.32 -3.50
N VAL A 152 -22.47 -20.64 -2.47
CA VAL A 152 -21.01 -20.59 -2.53
C VAL A 152 -20.43 -21.97 -2.86
N ARG A 153 -19.54 -22.00 -3.85
CA ARG A 153 -18.74 -23.17 -4.21
C ARG A 153 -17.36 -23.11 -3.55
N VAL A 154 -16.75 -24.26 -3.34
CA VAL A 154 -15.45 -24.38 -2.68
C VAL A 154 -14.39 -24.86 -3.67
N VAL A 155 -13.34 -24.08 -3.85
CA VAL A 155 -12.19 -24.40 -4.69
C VAL A 155 -11.24 -25.33 -3.94
N ILE A 156 -11.05 -26.54 -4.46
CA ILE A 156 -10.15 -27.53 -3.87
C ILE A 156 -8.79 -27.54 -4.58
N THR A 157 -7.75 -27.66 -3.75
CA THR A 157 -6.36 -27.89 -4.14
C THR A 157 -5.80 -29.11 -3.39
N PRO A 158 -4.64 -29.66 -3.78
CA PRO A 158 -4.00 -30.74 -3.02
C PRO A 158 -3.75 -30.40 -1.53
N GLU A 159 -3.57 -29.12 -1.22
CA GLU A 159 -3.33 -28.58 0.13
C GLU A 159 -4.60 -28.43 0.98
N SER A 160 -5.78 -28.59 0.38
CA SER A 160 -7.05 -28.37 1.06
C SER A 160 -7.31 -29.42 2.17
N PRO A 161 -7.91 -29.03 3.31
CA PRO A 161 -8.25 -29.97 4.37
C PRO A 161 -9.17 -31.09 3.87
N LYS A 162 -9.00 -32.30 4.44
CA LYS A 162 -9.68 -33.52 3.96
C LYS A 162 -11.20 -33.40 3.97
N CYS A 163 -11.79 -32.69 4.93
CA CYS A 163 -13.24 -32.50 5.06
C CYS A 163 -13.89 -31.84 3.83
N PHE A 164 -13.14 -31.08 3.03
CA PHE A 164 -13.68 -30.48 1.81
C PHE A 164 -13.80 -31.46 0.65
N ARG A 165 -13.08 -32.59 0.67
CA ARG A 165 -13.04 -33.53 -0.48
C ARG A 165 -14.40 -34.16 -0.77
N ASP A 166 -15.21 -34.38 0.26
CA ASP A 166 -16.55 -34.97 0.16
C ASP A 166 -17.66 -33.89 0.13
N PHE A 167 -17.29 -32.61 0.03
CA PHE A 167 -18.25 -31.51 -0.01
C PHE A 167 -18.98 -31.46 -1.37
N VAL A 168 -20.28 -31.24 -1.35
CA VAL A 168 -21.14 -31.35 -2.56
C VAL A 168 -20.84 -30.26 -3.59
N ARG A 169 -20.50 -29.04 -3.14
CA ARG A 169 -20.36 -27.85 -4.00
C ARG A 169 -18.90 -27.52 -4.27
N VAL A 170 -18.17 -28.47 -4.83
CA VAL A 170 -16.73 -28.34 -5.09
C VAL A 170 -16.45 -27.93 -6.53
N VAL A 171 -15.42 -27.09 -6.71
CA VAL A 171 -14.84 -26.76 -8.01
C VAL A 171 -13.35 -27.08 -8.01
N GLU A 172 -12.87 -27.68 -9.10
CA GLU A 172 -11.44 -27.93 -9.32
C GLU A 172 -10.70 -26.61 -9.52
N PHE A 173 -9.50 -26.49 -8.95
CA PHE A 173 -8.68 -25.27 -9.05
C PHE A 173 -8.48 -24.74 -10.47
N GLU A 174 -8.34 -25.63 -11.46
CA GLU A 174 -8.15 -25.26 -12.87
C GLU A 174 -9.39 -24.67 -13.53
N ARG A 175 -10.58 -24.96 -12.98
CA ARG A 175 -11.89 -24.50 -13.48
C ARG A 175 -12.47 -23.34 -12.66
N SER A 176 -11.79 -22.96 -11.58
CA SER A 176 -12.24 -21.90 -10.68
C SER A 176 -12.22 -20.54 -11.36
N GLU A 177 -13.34 -19.84 -11.27
CA GLU A 177 -13.49 -18.45 -11.69
C GLU A 177 -12.59 -17.53 -10.85
N LEU A 178 -12.46 -17.81 -9.56
CA LEU A 178 -11.60 -17.08 -8.64
C LEU A 178 -10.11 -17.22 -9.03
N THR A 179 -9.66 -18.44 -9.31
CA THR A 179 -8.30 -18.69 -9.82
C THR A 179 -8.08 -18.00 -11.17
N ALA A 180 -9.08 -18.02 -12.07
CA ALA A 180 -8.99 -17.34 -13.35
C ALA A 180 -8.89 -15.81 -13.18
N ALA A 181 -9.65 -15.22 -12.25
CA ALA A 181 -9.59 -13.80 -11.92
C ALA A 181 -8.23 -13.40 -11.34
N ALA A 182 -7.68 -14.19 -10.40
CA ALA A 182 -6.34 -13.98 -9.86
C ALA A 182 -5.27 -14.00 -10.97
N ARG A 183 -5.33 -14.98 -11.88
CA ARG A 183 -4.42 -15.06 -13.05
C ARG A 183 -4.58 -13.86 -13.99
N ARG A 184 -5.81 -13.41 -14.24
CA ARG A 184 -6.06 -12.20 -15.06
C ARG A 184 -5.52 -10.94 -14.38
N HIS A 185 -5.64 -10.83 -13.06
CA HIS A 185 -5.09 -9.71 -12.32
C HIS A 185 -3.55 -9.73 -12.33
N GLN A 186 -2.93 -10.90 -12.15
CA GLN A 186 -1.48 -11.06 -12.28
C GLN A 186 -1.00 -10.71 -13.69
N ARG A 187 -1.65 -11.24 -14.73
CA ARG A 187 -1.34 -10.88 -16.12
C ARG A 187 -1.67 -9.42 -16.43
N GLY A 188 -2.68 -8.85 -15.80
CA GLY A 188 -3.05 -7.44 -15.94
C GLY A 188 -2.02 -6.54 -15.28
N ALA A 189 -1.51 -6.91 -14.10
CA ALA A 189 -0.39 -6.24 -13.45
C ALA A 189 0.90 -6.39 -14.26
N GLU A 190 1.13 -7.56 -14.87
CA GLU A 190 2.22 -7.77 -15.83
C GLU A 190 2.03 -6.92 -17.10
N ASN A 191 0.84 -6.89 -17.69
CA ASN A 191 0.56 -6.14 -18.92
C ASN A 191 0.50 -4.62 -18.71
N VAL A 192 0.04 -4.15 -17.55
CA VAL A 192 0.10 -2.74 -17.12
C VAL A 192 1.52 -2.36 -16.69
N ALA A 193 2.33 -3.33 -16.27
CA ALA A 193 3.78 -3.17 -16.16
C ALA A 193 4.47 -3.18 -17.54
N VAL A 194 3.80 -3.63 -18.61
CA VAL A 194 4.37 -3.77 -19.98
C VAL A 194 3.99 -2.61 -20.92
N GLU A 195 3.13 -1.67 -20.53
CA GLU A 195 3.41 -0.28 -20.93
C GLU A 195 4.59 0.23 -20.09
N GLU A 196 5.76 -0.36 -20.35
CA GLU A 196 7.02 0.29 -20.03
C GLU A 196 6.96 1.62 -20.76
N PHE A 197 6.68 2.68 -20.00
CA PHE A 197 6.90 4.03 -20.45
C PHE A 197 8.26 4.04 -21.13
N GLU A 198 8.32 4.49 -22.39
CA GLU A 198 9.54 4.43 -23.18
C GLU A 198 10.55 5.42 -22.60
N TRP A 199 11.27 4.97 -21.57
CA TRP A 199 12.22 5.79 -20.82
C TRP A 199 13.36 6.26 -21.71
N SER A 200 13.60 5.60 -22.86
CA SER A 200 14.54 6.02 -23.89
C SER A 200 14.13 7.29 -24.62
N ASP A 201 12.85 7.68 -24.64
CA ASP A 201 12.40 8.94 -25.24
C ASP A 201 12.39 10.07 -24.19
N PRO A 202 13.32 11.05 -24.29
CA PRO A 202 13.38 12.16 -23.34
C PRO A 202 12.22 13.15 -23.47
N PHE A 203 11.42 13.09 -24.54
CA PHE A 203 10.33 14.00 -24.81
C PHE A 203 8.99 13.52 -24.22
N LEU A 204 8.86 12.23 -23.93
CA LEU A 204 7.70 11.71 -23.23
C LEU A 204 7.70 12.19 -21.78
N SER A 205 6.52 12.54 -21.26
CA SER A 205 6.32 12.86 -19.85
C SER A 205 5.88 11.59 -19.12
N PRO A 206 6.61 11.15 -18.08
CA PRO A 206 6.24 9.95 -17.34
C PRO A 206 4.87 10.11 -16.69
N PRO A 207 4.10 9.02 -16.53
CA PRO A 207 2.88 9.05 -15.74
C PRO A 207 3.18 9.59 -14.33
N PRO A 208 2.30 10.43 -13.74
CA PRO A 208 2.51 10.97 -12.40
C PRO A 208 2.84 9.85 -11.39
N GLY A 209 3.93 10.01 -10.65
CA GLY A 209 4.38 9.06 -9.63
C GLY A 209 5.16 7.84 -10.14
N LYS A 210 5.34 7.64 -11.46
CA LYS A 210 6.24 6.59 -11.98
C LYS A 210 7.68 7.10 -12.06
N LYS A 211 8.62 6.27 -11.59
CA LYS A 211 10.08 6.50 -11.71
C LYS A 211 10.71 5.47 -12.64
N PRO A 212 11.78 5.83 -13.39
CA PRO A 212 12.48 4.90 -14.28
C PRO A 212 13.08 3.77 -13.47
N SER A 213 13.07 2.53 -13.98
CA SER A 213 13.81 1.47 -13.30
C SER A 213 15.31 1.83 -13.24
N MET A 214 16.02 1.36 -12.20
CA MET A 214 17.46 1.58 -12.02
C MET A 214 18.34 1.14 -13.19
N LYS A 215 17.78 0.37 -14.14
CA LYS A 215 18.46 -0.07 -15.36
C LYS A 215 18.50 1.02 -16.44
N HIS A 216 17.54 1.95 -16.42
CA HIS A 216 17.46 3.07 -17.36
C HIS A 216 18.07 4.31 -16.71
N PHE A 217 19.35 4.58 -16.99
CA PHE A 217 20.02 5.83 -16.59
C PHE A 217 19.56 7.04 -17.42
N VAL A 218 18.25 7.17 -17.64
CA VAL A 218 17.69 8.31 -18.34
C VAL A 218 17.25 9.32 -17.29
N MET A 219 18.05 10.38 -17.13
CA MET A 219 17.63 11.54 -16.36
C MET A 219 16.52 12.25 -17.14
N ASN A 220 15.29 11.75 -17.07
CA ASN A 220 14.13 12.54 -17.43
C ASN A 220 13.90 13.51 -16.26
N PRO A 221 14.23 14.82 -16.40
CA PRO A 221 14.11 15.77 -15.31
C PRO A 221 12.66 15.97 -14.86
N ARG A 222 11.66 15.49 -15.64
CA ARG A 222 10.24 15.53 -15.27
C ARG A 222 9.80 14.35 -14.39
N ALA A 223 10.62 13.30 -14.26
CA ALA A 223 10.33 12.15 -13.41
C ALA A 223 10.63 12.39 -11.91
N PHE A 224 11.36 13.47 -11.62
CA PHE A 224 11.83 13.84 -10.29
C PHE A 224 11.43 15.29 -10.00
N ALA A 225 11.15 15.60 -8.74
CA ALA A 225 10.82 16.96 -8.30
C ALA A 225 12.01 17.91 -8.47
N ASP A 226 13.23 17.41 -8.25
CA ASP A 226 14.47 18.15 -8.45
C ASP A 226 15.69 17.22 -8.69
N PHE A 227 16.85 17.85 -8.93
CA PHE A 227 18.11 17.16 -9.16
C PHE A 227 18.59 16.34 -7.96
N SER A 228 18.26 16.75 -6.73
CA SER A 228 18.64 16.04 -5.52
C SER A 228 17.87 14.72 -5.37
N GLU A 229 16.59 14.70 -5.73
CA GLU A 229 15.79 13.49 -5.78
C GLU A 229 16.30 12.53 -6.85
N ALA A 230 16.63 13.04 -8.04
CA ALA A 230 17.21 12.22 -9.12
C ALA A 230 18.53 11.56 -8.68
N ILE A 231 19.45 12.32 -8.07
CA ILE A 231 20.70 11.77 -7.53
C ILE A 231 20.41 10.72 -6.46
N THR A 232 19.55 11.05 -5.50
CA THR A 232 19.21 10.14 -4.39
C THR A 232 18.63 8.84 -4.93
N TYR A 233 17.71 8.92 -5.90
CA TYR A 233 17.17 7.77 -6.59
C TYR A 233 18.28 6.93 -7.22
N TYR A 234 19.06 7.47 -8.17
CA TYR A 234 20.03 6.68 -8.92
C TYR A 234 21.22 6.16 -8.09
N PHE A 235 21.68 6.90 -7.09
CA PHE A 235 22.82 6.47 -6.26
C PHE A 235 22.41 5.56 -5.11
N LEU A 236 21.23 5.77 -4.54
CA LEU A 236 20.86 5.09 -3.31
C LEU A 236 19.79 4.03 -3.54
N GLY A 237 18.82 4.19 -4.44
CA GLY A 237 17.63 3.32 -4.42
C GLY A 237 16.36 4.07 -4.02
N GLU A 238 15.22 3.41 -4.21
CA GLU A 238 14.06 3.66 -3.35
C GLU A 238 14.29 2.97 -2.01
N TRP A 239 14.71 3.73 -1.00
CA TRP A 239 14.83 3.21 0.36
C TRP A 239 13.43 3.10 0.95
N ALA A 240 13.12 1.95 1.56
CA ALA A 240 11.97 1.88 2.46
C ALA A 240 12.11 2.99 3.53
N PRO A 241 11.03 3.49 4.14
CA PRO A 241 11.11 4.62 5.08
C PRO A 241 12.13 4.41 6.23
N LEU A 242 12.27 3.17 6.70
CA LEU A 242 13.26 2.76 7.71
C LEU A 242 14.70 3.03 7.23
N PHE A 243 14.95 2.68 5.98
CA PHE A 243 16.22 2.78 5.31
C PHE A 243 16.58 4.27 5.08
N THR A 244 15.62 5.10 4.66
CA THR A 244 15.79 6.55 4.57
C THR A 244 16.11 7.17 5.94
N PHE A 245 15.46 6.70 7.00
CA PHE A 245 15.74 7.13 8.37
C PHE A 245 17.17 6.74 8.82
N ILE A 246 17.58 5.50 8.55
CA ILE A 246 18.95 5.02 8.85
C ILE A 246 19.98 5.83 8.08
N TYR A 247 19.79 6.03 6.77
CA TYR A 247 20.69 6.85 5.94
C TYR A 247 20.80 8.28 6.48
N SER A 248 19.67 8.90 6.81
CA SER A 248 19.64 10.24 7.40
C SER A 248 20.39 10.29 8.73
N ALA A 249 20.23 9.27 9.59
CA ALA A 249 20.96 9.17 10.85
C ALA A 249 22.47 8.99 10.64
N ILE A 250 22.89 8.21 9.64
CA ILE A 250 24.29 8.03 9.27
C ILE A 250 24.88 9.36 8.79
N VAL A 251 24.24 10.04 7.83
CA VAL A 251 24.68 11.34 7.32
C VAL A 251 24.79 12.37 8.44
N LEU A 252 23.80 12.42 9.34
CA LEU A 252 23.81 13.32 10.50
C LEU A 252 24.98 12.99 11.45
N THR A 253 25.22 11.71 11.72
CA THR A 253 26.32 11.27 12.59
C THR A 253 27.67 11.61 11.97
N PHE A 254 27.87 11.36 10.67
CA PHE A 254 29.09 11.74 9.95
C PHE A 254 29.27 13.26 9.91
N GLY A 255 28.21 14.03 9.68
CA GLY A 255 28.24 15.49 9.73
C GLY A 255 28.66 16.01 11.11
N CYS A 256 28.06 15.47 12.17
CA CYS A 256 28.42 15.79 13.56
C CYS A 256 29.88 15.39 13.88
N MET A 257 30.32 14.21 13.45
CA MET A 257 31.70 13.76 13.65
C MET A 257 32.69 14.63 12.88
N ALA A 258 32.42 14.96 11.62
CA ALA A 258 33.25 15.85 10.81
C ALA A 258 33.36 17.24 11.44
N CYS A 259 32.25 17.79 11.95
CA CYS A 259 32.25 19.03 12.72
C CYS A 259 33.09 18.91 13.99
N GLY A 260 32.98 17.79 14.72
CA GLY A 260 33.78 17.50 15.90
C GLY A 260 35.28 17.41 15.60
N VAL A 261 35.67 16.67 14.56
CA VAL A 261 37.07 16.54 14.10
C VAL A 261 37.61 17.90 13.65
N TYR A 262 36.82 18.67 12.89
CA TYR A 262 37.21 20.02 12.49
C TYR A 262 37.37 20.96 13.69
N PHE A 263 36.49 20.87 14.68
CA PHE A 263 36.59 21.64 15.93
C PHE A 263 37.85 21.25 16.74
N VAL A 264 38.15 19.97 16.86
CA VAL A 264 39.35 19.47 17.56
C VAL A 264 40.63 19.85 16.81
N ALA A 265 40.67 19.68 15.49
CA ALA A 265 41.80 20.04 14.65
C ALA A 265 42.07 21.56 14.66
N SER A 266 41.01 22.37 14.58
CA SER A 266 41.13 23.84 14.65
C SER A 266 41.52 24.37 16.03
N ARG A 267 41.28 23.59 17.11
CA ARG A 267 41.80 23.89 18.46
C ARG A 267 43.25 23.49 18.65
N ARG A 268 43.73 22.40 18.02
CA ARG A 268 45.16 22.00 18.05
C ARG A 268 46.07 22.85 17.17
N GLY A 269 45.51 23.54 16.17
CA GLY A 269 46.24 24.50 15.33
C GLY A 269 46.36 25.91 15.94
N ARG A 270 46.05 26.08 17.23
CA ARG A 270 46.30 27.27 18.05
C ARG A 270 47.10 26.87 19.27
#